data_AF-A0A4W5N1I6-F1
#
_entry.id   AF-A0A4W5N1I6-F1
#
_cell.length_a   1.000
_cell.length_b   1.000
_cell.length_c   1.000
_cell.angle_alpha   90.00
_cell.angle_beta   90.00
_cell.angle_gamma   90.00
#
_symmetry.space_group_name_H-M   'P 1'
#
loop_
_entity.id
_entity.type
_entity.pdbx_description
1 polymer ?
#
loop_
_entity_poly.entity_id
_entity_poly.type
_entity_poly.pdbx_seq_one_letter_code
_entity_poly.pdbx_strand_id
1 'polypeptide(L)'
;MKWLLFPSFIVFIGKITFLFFSLSSFQIQTRLHYLASNLQNKSNDIEVLAVDLPKGTLINFLSLEFDGDEQFNISVKHLLSRLPKQRYLKSICEEIHCFKILKRVAVMVLYSYKDDYYKILL
;
A
#
# COMPACT_ATOMS: atom_id res chain seq x y z
N MET A 1 7.35 21.81 -7.15
CA MET A 1 6.98 20.60 -6.41
C MET A 1 5.48 20.61 -6.22
N LYS A 2 4.75 19.69 -6.86
CA LYS A 2 3.29 19.76 -6.98
C LYS A 2 2.69 18.72 -6.04
N TRP A 3 2.01 19.18 -5.00
CA TRP A 3 1.33 18.34 -4.02
C TRP A 3 0.00 17.86 -4.59
N LEU A 4 -0.25 16.55 -4.60
CA LEU A 4 -1.55 15.97 -4.90
C LEU A 4 -2.17 15.50 -3.58
N LEU A 5 -3.16 16.26 -3.11
CA LEU A 5 -3.99 15.90 -1.97
C LEU A 5 -5.03 14.86 -2.42
N PHE A 6 -4.89 13.61 -1.99
CA PHE A 6 -5.94 12.59 -2.10
C PHE A 6 -6.53 12.28 -0.72
N PRO A 7 -7.86 12.32 -0.51
CA PRO A 7 -8.46 12.27 0.83
C PRO A 7 -8.48 10.89 1.51
N SER A 8 -7.65 9.90 1.12
CA SER A 8 -7.95 8.49 1.47
C SER A 8 -6.77 7.51 1.57
N PHE A 9 -5.51 7.96 1.51
CA PHE A 9 -4.34 7.08 1.55
C PHE A 9 -3.29 7.58 2.54
N ILE A 10 -2.63 6.65 3.24
CA ILE A 10 -1.39 6.89 3.97
C ILE A 10 -0.30 6.09 3.26
N VAL A 11 0.60 6.79 2.58
CA VAL A 11 1.75 6.21 1.91
C VAL A 11 2.96 6.36 2.83
N PHE A 12 3.61 5.24 3.21
CA PHE A 12 4.93 5.30 3.82
C PHE A 12 5.96 5.28 2.72
N ILE A 13 6.90 6.22 2.78
CA ILE A 13 8.12 6.22 1.96
C ILE A 13 9.29 6.13 2.92
N GLY A 14 10.31 5.32 2.56
CA GLY A 14 11.54 4.95 3.29
C GLY A 14 12.44 6.07 3.85
N LYS A 15 11.88 7.22 4.22
CA LYS A 15 12.43 8.18 5.16
C LYS A 15 11.25 8.75 5.94
N ILE A 16 11.12 8.33 7.20
CA ILE A 16 10.12 8.73 8.22
C ILE A 16 9.51 10.11 7.90
N THR A 17 8.48 10.13 7.07
CA THR A 17 7.69 11.33 6.79
C THR A 17 6.26 10.88 6.93
N PHE A 18 5.74 11.06 8.14
CA PHE A 18 4.36 10.76 8.48
C PHE A 18 3.46 11.82 7.84
N LEU A 19 3.00 11.59 6.60
CA LEU A 19 1.90 12.38 6.05
C LEU A 19 0.58 11.86 6.65
N PHE A 20 0.29 12.35 7.86
CA PHE A 20 -0.98 12.19 8.54
C PHE A 20 -2.07 12.96 7.79
N PHE A 21 -3.03 12.25 7.20
CA PHE A 21 -4.31 12.83 6.81
C PHE A 21 -5.46 11.85 7.04
N SER A 22 -5.60 11.39 8.29
CA SER A 22 -6.90 10.99 8.84
C SER A 22 -6.80 11.00 10.36
N LEU A 23 -7.84 11.52 10.99
CA LEU A 23 -7.99 11.77 12.43
C LEU A 23 -8.10 10.48 13.28
N SER A 24 -7.32 9.43 12.98
CA SER A 24 -7.47 8.12 13.64
C SER A 24 -6.38 7.88 14.69
N SER A 25 -6.76 8.10 15.95
CA SER A 25 -6.26 7.50 17.20
C SER A 25 -4.76 7.17 17.33
N PHE A 26 -4.10 7.76 18.33
CA PHE A 26 -2.72 7.52 18.78
C PHE A 26 -2.29 6.04 18.80
N GLN A 27 -3.22 5.12 19.06
CA GLN A 27 -2.97 3.67 19.03
C GLN A 27 -2.55 3.13 17.64
N ILE A 28 -3.13 3.65 16.56
CA ILE A 28 -2.74 3.26 15.19
C ILE A 28 -1.33 3.77 14.90
N GLN A 29 -1.01 4.98 15.36
CA GLN A 29 0.32 5.56 15.24
C GLN A 29 1.39 4.70 15.93
N THR A 30 1.17 4.25 17.18
CA THR A 30 2.14 3.41 17.90
C THR A 30 2.35 2.06 17.20
N ARG A 31 1.28 1.43 16.70
CA ARG A 31 1.39 0.14 15.98
C ARG A 31 2.16 0.27 14.67
N LEU A 32 1.88 1.30 13.88
CA LEU A 32 2.59 1.56 12.62
C LEU A 32 4.04 1.94 12.87
N HIS A 33 4.32 2.73 13.91
CA HIS A 33 5.68 3.07 14.30
C HIS A 33 6.48 1.82 14.69
N TYR A 34 5.89 0.91 15.47
CA TYR A 34 6.54 -0.35 15.86
C TYR A 34 6.83 -1.26 14.66
N LEU A 35 5.88 -1.37 13.73
CA LEU A 35 6.04 -2.14 12.50
C LEU A 35 7.16 -1.54 11.62
N ALA A 36 7.17 -0.22 11.44
CA ALA A 36 8.20 0.48 10.70
C ALA A 36 9.59 0.32 11.35
N SER A 37 9.71 0.44 12.67
CA SER A 37 11.00 0.28 13.37
C SER A 37 11.55 -1.14 13.28
N ASN A 38 10.69 -2.15 13.25
CA ASN A 38 11.11 -3.54 13.06
C ASN A 38 11.58 -3.83 11.62
N LEU A 39 11.04 -3.10 10.64
CA LEU A 39 11.42 -3.22 9.23
C LEU A 39 12.65 -2.38 8.87
N GLN A 40 12.84 -1.21 9.49
CA GLN A 40 14.00 -0.33 9.25
C GLN A 40 15.34 -0.98 9.57
N ASN A 41 15.38 -1.92 10.52
CA ASN A 41 16.59 -2.69 10.81
C ASN A 41 16.96 -3.71 9.71
N LYS A 42 16.16 -3.83 8.62
CA LYS A 42 16.34 -4.86 7.59
C LYS A 42 16.68 -4.38 6.17
N SER A 43 16.22 -3.23 5.65
CA SER A 43 16.85 -2.48 4.53
C SER A 43 16.03 -1.24 4.14
N ASN A 44 16.59 -0.37 3.29
CA ASN A 44 15.88 0.74 2.62
C ASN A 44 14.90 0.28 1.53
N ASP A 45 14.79 -1.03 1.27
CA ASP A 45 14.00 -1.61 0.18
C ASP A 45 12.62 -2.10 0.65
N ILE A 46 12.21 -1.67 1.85
CA ILE A 46 10.93 -2.03 2.45
C ILE A 46 10.02 -0.80 2.47
N GLU A 47 8.90 -0.88 1.76
CA GLU A 47 7.87 0.17 1.77
C GLU A 47 6.56 -0.35 2.36
N VAL A 48 5.82 0.51 3.04
CA VAL A 48 4.53 0.15 3.66
C VAL A 48 3.42 1.00 3.07
N LEU A 49 2.34 0.38 2.61
CA LEU A 49 1.14 1.06 2.13
C LEU A 49 -0.02 0.72 3.05
N ALA A 50 -0.49 1.71 3.81
CA ALA A 50 -1.61 1.55 4.74
C ALA A 50 -2.93 2.03 4.10
N VAL A 51 -3.96 1.17 4.11
CA VAL A 51 -5.21 1.38 3.37
C VAL A 51 -6.45 1.10 4.21
N ASP A 52 -7.56 1.78 3.88
CA ASP A 52 -8.87 1.65 4.56
C ASP A 52 -9.70 0.44 4.06
N LEU A 53 -9.05 -0.70 3.81
CA LEU A 53 -9.67 -1.85 3.18
C LEU A 53 -9.85 -3.00 4.16
N PRO A 54 -10.95 -3.76 4.09
CA PRO A 54 -11.08 -4.98 4.88
C PRO A 54 -10.10 -6.04 4.38
N LYS A 55 -9.73 -6.97 5.27
CA LYS A 55 -8.85 -8.11 5.03
C LYS A 55 -9.23 -8.89 3.78
N GLY A 56 -10.53 -9.12 3.56
CA GLY A 56 -11.03 -9.82 2.38
C GLY A 56 -10.63 -9.13 1.07
N THR A 57 -10.61 -7.79 1.07
CA THR A 57 -10.16 -7.02 -0.09
C THR A 57 -8.64 -7.04 -0.22
N LEU A 58 -7.87 -6.94 0.88
CA LEU A 58 -6.41 -7.05 0.85
C LEU A 58 -5.92 -8.36 0.24
N ILE A 59 -6.59 -9.48 0.55
CA ILE A 59 -6.22 -10.78 0.01
C ILE A 59 -6.30 -10.79 -1.53
N ASN A 60 -7.25 -10.06 -2.11
CA ASN A 60 -7.39 -10.00 -3.57
C ASN A 60 -6.21 -9.28 -4.25
N PHE A 61 -5.52 -8.36 -3.56
CA PHE A 61 -4.32 -7.70 -4.11
C PHE A 61 -3.14 -8.66 -4.32
N LEU A 62 -3.17 -9.86 -3.74
CA LEU A 62 -2.17 -10.91 -4.01
C LEU A 62 -2.25 -11.47 -5.44
N SER A 63 -3.33 -11.19 -6.19
CA SER A 63 -3.44 -11.59 -7.59
C SER A 63 -2.78 -10.61 -8.56
N LEU A 64 -2.10 -9.56 -8.06
CA LEU A 64 -1.36 -8.63 -8.90
C LEU A 64 -0.05 -9.27 -9.37
N GLU A 65 0.27 -9.03 -10.64
CA GLU A 65 1.48 -9.55 -11.29
C GLU A 65 2.49 -8.41 -11.48
N PHE A 66 3.75 -8.64 -11.11
CA PHE A 66 4.79 -7.59 -11.08
C PHE A 66 5.88 -7.75 -12.15
N ASP A 67 5.70 -8.64 -13.12
CA ASP A 67 6.70 -8.96 -14.15
C ASP A 67 6.90 -7.85 -15.21
N GLY A 68 6.01 -6.85 -15.22
CA GLY A 68 6.09 -5.71 -16.13
C GLY A 68 4.80 -4.90 -16.16
N ASP A 69 4.85 -3.75 -16.85
CA ASP A 69 3.72 -2.83 -17.00
C ASP A 69 2.47 -3.50 -17.60
N GLU A 70 2.65 -4.33 -18.63
CA GLU A 70 1.53 -4.96 -19.33
C GLU A 70 0.82 -5.98 -18.44
N GLN A 71 1.57 -6.91 -17.85
CA GLN A 71 1.08 -7.93 -16.92
C GLN A 71 0.42 -7.29 -15.69
N PHE A 72 1.04 -6.24 -15.13
CA PHE A 72 0.45 -5.50 -14.02
C PHE A 72 -0.90 -4.87 -14.42
N ASN A 73 -0.97 -4.21 -15.58
CA ASN A 73 -2.21 -3.59 -16.05
C ASN A 73 -3.32 -4.63 -16.33
N ILE A 74 -2.96 -5.82 -16.84
CA ILE A 74 -3.90 -6.92 -17.03
C ILE A 74 -4.43 -7.42 -15.69
N SER A 75 -3.56 -7.70 -14.72
CA SER A 75 -3.95 -8.18 -13.39
C SER A 75 -4.80 -7.14 -12.62
N VAL A 76 -4.49 -5.85 -12.74
CA VAL A 76 -5.33 -4.76 -12.20
C VAL A 76 -6.73 -4.76 -12.81
N LYS A 77 -6.87 -4.91 -14.13
CA LYS A 77 -8.20 -4.98 -14.78
C LYS A 77 -9.01 -6.17 -14.24
N HIS A 78 -8.38 -7.33 -14.06
CA HIS A 78 -9.02 -8.52 -13.49
C HIS A 78 -9.41 -8.34 -12.02
N LEU A 79 -8.58 -7.68 -11.21
CA LEU A 79 -8.87 -7.37 -9.82
C LEU A 79 -10.07 -6.41 -9.71
N LEU A 80 -10.03 -5.31 -10.47
CA LEU A 80 -11.05 -4.26 -10.40
C LEU A 80 -12.40 -4.69 -10.96
N SER A 81 -12.45 -5.62 -11.91
CA SER A 81 -13.71 -6.12 -12.45
C SER A 81 -14.53 -6.90 -11.43
N ARG A 82 -13.89 -7.43 -10.38
CA ARG A 82 -14.52 -8.25 -9.33
C ARG A 82 -14.88 -7.45 -8.08
N LEU A 83 -14.47 -6.18 -7.97
CA LEU A 83 -14.55 -5.41 -6.74
C LEU A 83 -15.31 -4.09 -6.90
N PRO A 84 -16.13 -3.70 -5.90
CA PRO A 84 -16.76 -2.39 -5.87
C PRO A 84 -15.72 -1.28 -5.60
N LYS A 85 -16.09 -0.01 -5.76
CA LYS A 85 -15.24 1.17 -5.48
C LYS A 85 -13.96 1.25 -6.34
N GLN A 86 -14.08 0.97 -7.63
CA GLN A 86 -12.96 0.92 -8.58
C GLN A 86 -12.05 2.16 -8.57
N ARG A 87 -12.58 3.38 -8.35
CA ARG A 87 -11.74 4.59 -8.29
C ARG A 87 -10.70 4.53 -7.16
N TYR A 88 -11.13 4.14 -5.95
CA TYR A 88 -10.24 4.05 -4.79
C TYR A 88 -9.22 2.91 -4.97
N LEU A 89 -9.70 1.74 -5.37
CA LEU A 89 -8.83 0.59 -5.62
C LEU A 89 -7.81 0.85 -6.73
N LYS A 90 -8.21 1.59 -7.78
CA LYS A 90 -7.31 1.98 -8.85
C LYS A 90 -6.16 2.86 -8.35
N SER A 91 -6.42 3.84 -7.49
CA SER A 91 -5.36 4.66 -6.90
C SER A 91 -4.40 3.85 -6.01
N ILE A 92 -4.89 2.82 -5.32
CA ILE A 92 -4.00 1.87 -4.60
C ILE A 92 -3.12 1.12 -5.59
N CYS A 93 -3.68 0.62 -6.69
CA CYS A 93 -2.92 -0.06 -7.72
C CYS A 93 -1.87 0.85 -8.38
N GLU A 94 -2.18 2.13 -8.59
CA GLU A 94 -1.22 3.13 -9.10
C GLU A 94 -0.04 3.32 -8.13
N GLU A 95 -0.30 3.35 -6.82
CA GLU A 95 0.77 3.46 -5.82
C GLU A 95 1.60 2.17 -5.72
N ILE A 96 0.95 1.00 -5.77
CA ILE A 96 1.63 -0.31 -5.82
C ILE A 96 2.50 -0.40 -7.08
N HIS A 97 2.02 0.06 -8.24
CA HIS A 97 2.78 0.12 -9.48
C HIS A 97 4.04 0.98 -9.33
N CYS A 98 3.88 2.16 -8.73
CA CYS A 98 5.01 3.06 -8.44
C CYS A 98 6.09 2.36 -7.60
N PHE A 99 5.69 1.60 -6.57
CA PHE A 99 6.65 0.89 -5.72
C PHE A 99 7.25 -0.35 -6.39
N LYS A 100 6.42 -1.26 -6.92
CA LYS A 100 6.89 -2.56 -7.43
C LYS A 100 7.50 -2.50 -8.82
N ILE A 101 6.97 -1.66 -9.70
CA ILE A 101 7.42 -1.57 -11.11
C ILE A 101 8.43 -0.43 -11.29
N LEU A 102 8.06 0.80 -10.92
CA LEU A 102 8.90 1.97 -11.20
C LEU A 102 10.12 2.07 -10.27
N LYS A 103 9.90 1.92 -8.96
CA LYS A 103 10.95 1.99 -7.93
C LYS A 103 11.64 0.66 -7.65
N ARG A 104 11.06 -0.47 -8.11
CA ARG A 104 11.56 -1.84 -7.90
C ARG A 104 11.83 -2.18 -6.43
N VAL A 105 10.90 -1.78 -5.56
CA VAL A 105 10.95 -2.10 -4.13
C VAL A 105 10.88 -3.62 -3.93
N ALA A 106 11.87 -4.17 -3.22
CA ALA A 106 11.99 -5.60 -3.00
C ALA A 106 10.87 -6.14 -2.11
N VAL A 107 10.52 -5.41 -1.06
CA VAL A 107 9.49 -5.84 -0.10
C VAL A 107 8.48 -4.72 0.09
N MET A 108 7.22 -4.96 -0.28
CA MET A 108 6.14 -4.02 -0.01
C MET A 108 5.14 -4.61 0.97
N VAL A 109 4.85 -3.92 2.06
CA VAL A 109 3.85 -4.33 3.06
C VAL A 109 2.55 -3.59 2.80
N LEU A 110 1.51 -4.31 2.38
CA LEU A 110 0.16 -3.79 2.29
C LEU A 110 -0.56 -4.01 3.62
N TYR A 111 -0.88 -2.94 4.34
CA TYR A 111 -1.46 -2.99 5.69
C TYR A 111 -2.90 -2.43 5.70
N SER A 112 -3.81 -3.19 6.31
CA SER A 112 -5.17 -2.77 6.63
C SER A 112 -5.21 -2.21 8.05
N TYR A 113 -5.53 -0.93 8.18
CA TYR A 113 -5.75 -0.35 9.51
C TYR A 113 -7.17 -0.61 10.05
N LYS A 114 -8.06 -1.21 9.26
CA LYS A 114 -9.39 -1.66 9.72
C LYS A 114 -9.31 -2.94 10.53
N ASP A 115 -8.58 -3.93 9.99
CA ASP A 115 -8.56 -5.29 10.53
C ASP A 115 -7.22 -5.65 11.20
N ASP A 116 -6.30 -4.69 11.36
CA ASP A 116 -4.94 -4.90 11.89
C ASP A 116 -4.23 -6.07 11.18
N TYR A 117 -4.34 -6.07 9.85
CA TYR A 117 -3.93 -7.18 9.00
C TYR A 117 -2.95 -6.71 7.92
N TYR A 118 -1.90 -7.48 7.64
CA TYR A 118 -0.96 -7.15 6.57
C TYR A 118 -0.67 -8.32 5.65
N LYS A 119 -0.22 -7.96 4.44
CA LYS A 119 0.38 -8.86 3.47
C LYS A 119 1.68 -8.29 2.95
N ILE A 120 2.60 -9.18 2.61
CA ILE A 120 3.85 -8.83 1.97
C ILE A 120 3.71 -9.16 0.48
N LEU A 121 4.03 -8.18 -0.36
CA LEU A 121 4.13 -8.30 -1.81
C LEU A 121 5.63 -8.32 -2.16
N LEU A 122 6.09 -9.49 -2.58
CA LEU A 122 7.47 -9.73 -3.03
C LEU A 122 7.63 -9.41 -4.52
#